data_AF-A0A9Q1RNU3-F1
#
_entry.id   AF-A0A9Q1RNU3-F1
#
_cell.length_a   1.000
_cell.length_b   1.000
_cell.length_c   1.000
_cell.angle_alpha   90.00
_cell.angle_beta   90.00
_cell.angle_gamma   90.00
#
_symmetry.space_group_name_H-M   'P 1'
#
loop_
_entity.id
_entity.type
_entity.pdbx_description
1 polymer ?
#
loop_
_entity_poly.entity_id
_entity_poly.type
_entity_poly.pdbx_seq_one_letter_code
_entity_poly.pdbx_strand_id
1 'polypeptide(L)'
;MKNVPSAVLLVLAAILISHFSDGSSAAKSDPNPASWPHQFHSLLFVNYTGSLSLIDLWYDWTNGRNFNIIQDQLGKLLYDLEWNNGTVFSYTLDDDKEECSSSLIDVGILRPNWLDGATYLGQQFVDGFQCNVWQKVDFIWYYEDAVTKRPVHWVFYTGRSIHVMTFEVGAVLEDAKWQAPVYCFENKKVKDHPASDNNILDIGSNVTAPPLCTEIFFIYPTFIYSGFIQPWS
;
A
#
# COMPACT_ATOMS: atom_id res chain seq x y z
N MET A 1 -1.61 52.53 52.09
CA MET A 1 -1.18 51.30 51.38
C MET A 1 -0.25 50.56 52.33
N LYS A 2 -0.64 49.36 52.80
CA LYS A 2 0.13 48.63 53.83
C LYS A 2 1.23 47.82 53.13
N ASN A 3 2.48 48.03 53.54
CA ASN A 3 3.64 47.34 53.00
C ASN A 3 3.52 45.84 53.30
N VAL A 4 3.42 45.03 52.25
CA VAL A 4 3.50 43.58 52.36
C VAL A 4 4.96 43.23 52.66
N PRO A 5 5.24 42.50 53.77
CA PRO A 5 6.61 42.12 54.10
C PRO A 5 7.20 41.23 53.00
N SER A 6 8.45 41.51 52.61
CA SER A 6 9.18 40.81 51.53
C SER A 6 9.19 39.28 51.69
N ALA A 7 9.14 38.78 52.94
CA ALA A 7 9.03 37.36 53.26
C ALA A 7 7.71 36.72 52.78
N VAL A 8 6.60 37.48 52.74
CA VAL A 8 5.29 36.98 52.27
C VAL A 8 5.26 36.82 50.75
N LEU A 9 5.95 37.70 50.01
CA LEU A 9 6.11 37.56 48.55
C LEU A 9 6.94 36.32 48.17
N LEU A 10 7.99 36.03 48.93
CA LEU A 10 8.87 34.87 48.69
C LEU A 10 8.16 33.53 48.94
N VAL A 11 7.28 33.46 49.95
CA VAL A 11 6.48 32.25 50.23
C VAL A 11 5.43 32.01 49.13
N LEU A 12 4.78 33.07 48.62
CA LEU A 12 3.83 32.94 47.50
C LEU A 12 4.51 32.52 46.19
N ALA A 13 5.73 32.99 45.92
CA ALA A 13 6.50 32.55 44.76
C ALA A 13 6.91 31.06 44.86
N ALA A 14 7.25 30.57 46.06
CA ALA A 14 7.59 29.16 46.27
C ALA A 14 6.40 28.19 46.12
N ILE A 15 5.17 28.64 46.44
CA ILE A 15 3.94 27.85 46.27
C ILE A 15 3.51 27.77 44.79
N LEU A 16 3.82 28.79 43.98
CA LEU A 16 3.54 28.77 42.54
C LEU A 16 4.51 27.89 41.74
N ILE A 17 5.73 27.64 42.24
CA ILE A 17 6.73 26.80 41.57
C ILE A 17 6.47 25.30 41.80
N SER A 18 5.71 24.93 42.84
CA SER A 18 5.46 23.53 43.24
C SER A 18 4.34 22.81 42.46
N HIS A 19 3.73 23.45 41.46
CA HIS A 19 2.66 22.86 40.64
C HIS A 19 3.06 22.47 39.22
N PHE A 20 4.34 22.57 38.85
CA PHE A 20 4.86 21.84 37.69
C PHE A 20 5.05 20.36 38.09
N SER A 21 3.93 19.66 38.26
CA SER A 21 3.92 18.21 38.13
C SER A 21 4.32 17.92 36.70
N ASP A 22 5.60 17.62 36.52
CA ASP A 22 6.14 17.01 35.32
C ASP A 22 5.47 15.64 35.22
N GLY A 23 4.30 15.64 34.58
CA GLY A 23 3.58 14.45 34.20
C GLY A 23 4.45 13.76 33.16
N SER A 24 5.42 12.98 33.64
CA SER A 24 6.15 12.02 32.84
C SER A 24 5.12 11.13 32.19
N SER A 25 4.69 11.50 30.98
CA SER A 25 3.95 10.60 30.12
C SER A 25 4.93 9.46 29.88
N ALA A 26 4.69 8.32 30.52
CA ALA A 26 5.38 7.09 30.15
C ALA A 26 5.33 7.05 28.62
N ALA A 27 6.51 7.10 27.99
CA ALA A 27 6.61 7.15 26.53
C ALA A 27 5.84 5.94 26.01
N LYS A 28 4.66 6.20 25.44
CA LYS A 28 3.77 5.15 24.98
C LYS A 28 4.52 4.53 23.80
N SER A 29 4.85 3.24 23.92
CA SER A 29 5.52 2.54 22.82
C SER A 29 4.68 2.69 21.56
N ASP A 30 5.36 2.86 20.43
CA ASP A 30 4.68 2.90 19.14
C ASP A 30 3.80 1.66 18.97
N PRO A 31 2.64 1.80 18.29
CA PRO A 31 1.81 0.64 17.98
C PRO A 31 2.58 -0.35 17.09
N ASN A 32 2.05 -1.56 16.89
CA ASN A 32 2.51 -2.43 15.80
C ASN A 32 1.46 -2.40 14.67
N PRO A 33 1.89 -2.49 13.39
CA PRO A 33 0.96 -2.65 12.28
C PRO A 33 0.27 -4.02 12.39
N ALA A 34 -1.01 -4.09 12.04
CA ALA A 34 -1.71 -5.37 11.95
C ALA A 34 -1.28 -6.11 10.68
N SER A 35 -1.08 -7.42 10.80
CA SER A 35 -0.95 -8.27 9.62
C SER A 35 -2.27 -8.29 8.84
N TRP A 36 -2.18 -8.34 7.52
CA TRP A 36 -3.35 -8.59 6.68
C TRP A 36 -3.99 -9.95 7.02
N PRO A 37 -5.32 -10.06 6.97
CA PRO A 37 -5.97 -11.35 7.09
C PRO A 37 -5.60 -12.24 5.90
N HIS A 38 -5.59 -13.56 6.11
CA HIS A 38 -5.20 -14.51 5.06
C HIS A 38 -6.14 -14.48 3.85
N GLN A 39 -7.39 -14.06 4.04
CA GLN A 39 -8.38 -13.95 2.98
C GLN A 39 -9.19 -12.69 3.21
N PHE A 40 -9.41 -11.91 2.15
CA PHE A 40 -10.33 -10.78 2.17
C PHE A 40 -10.75 -10.38 0.76
N HIS A 41 -11.85 -9.64 0.71
CA HIS A 41 -12.31 -8.91 -0.46
C HIS A 41 -12.30 -7.41 -0.18
N SER A 42 -11.95 -6.60 -1.17
CA SER A 42 -11.94 -5.15 -1.04
C SER A 42 -12.27 -4.47 -2.36
N LEU A 43 -13.13 -3.46 -2.30
CA LEU A 43 -13.28 -2.47 -3.36
C LEU A 43 -12.37 -1.28 -3.06
N LEU A 44 -11.53 -0.94 -4.03
CA LEU A 44 -10.55 0.13 -3.93
C LEU A 44 -10.85 1.21 -4.97
N PHE A 45 -10.67 2.46 -4.58
CA PHE A 45 -10.65 3.60 -5.48
C PHE A 45 -9.22 4.10 -5.65
N VAL A 46 -8.75 4.18 -6.88
CA VAL A 46 -7.39 4.60 -7.20
C VAL A 46 -7.44 5.95 -7.91
N ASN A 47 -6.52 6.84 -7.50
CA ASN A 47 -6.26 8.08 -8.20
C ASN A 47 -4.78 8.19 -8.52
N TYR A 48 -4.48 8.40 -9.80
CA TYR A 48 -3.13 8.71 -10.25
C TYR A 48 -3.14 9.97 -11.11
N THR A 49 -2.74 11.10 -10.52
CA THR A 49 -2.71 12.41 -11.20
C THR A 49 -4.02 12.81 -11.88
N GLY A 50 -5.16 12.38 -11.32
CA GLY A 50 -6.51 12.61 -11.86
C GLY A 50 -7.03 11.49 -12.76
N SER A 51 -6.22 10.52 -13.13
CA SER A 51 -6.68 9.27 -13.76
C SER A 51 -7.26 8.37 -12.68
N LEU A 52 -8.56 8.09 -12.75
CA LEU A 52 -9.26 7.32 -11.72
C LEU A 52 -9.56 5.89 -12.19
N SER A 53 -9.50 4.96 -11.25
CA SER A 53 -9.93 3.58 -11.48
C SER A 53 -10.54 2.95 -10.23
N LEU A 54 -11.31 1.89 -10.44
CA LEU A 54 -11.79 1.02 -9.39
C LEU A 54 -11.10 -0.33 -9.49
N ILE A 55 -10.78 -0.91 -8.33
CA ILE A 55 -10.22 -2.26 -8.25
C ILE A 55 -11.10 -3.10 -7.35
N ASP A 56 -11.58 -4.21 -7.89
CA ASP A 56 -12.23 -5.29 -7.14
C ASP A 56 -11.14 -6.34 -6.83
N LEU A 57 -10.65 -6.29 -5.59
CA LEU A 57 -9.51 -7.05 -5.10
C LEU A 57 -9.97 -8.27 -4.29
N TRP A 58 -9.55 -9.45 -4.74
CA TRP A 58 -9.64 -10.69 -4.00
C TRP A 58 -8.24 -11.16 -3.58
N TYR A 59 -8.01 -11.23 -2.27
CA TYR A 59 -6.76 -11.71 -1.71
C TYR A 59 -6.98 -13.05 -1.02
N ASP A 60 -6.18 -14.06 -1.37
CA ASP A 60 -6.25 -15.41 -0.80
C ASP A 60 -4.85 -15.98 -0.60
N TRP A 61 -4.21 -15.57 0.50
CA TRP A 61 -2.91 -16.06 0.94
C TRP A 61 -2.91 -17.57 1.19
N THR A 62 -4.00 -18.11 1.72
CA THR A 62 -4.15 -19.54 2.03
C THR A 62 -3.91 -20.40 0.78
N ASN A 63 -4.42 -19.95 -0.38
CA ASN A 63 -4.22 -20.62 -1.66
C ASN A 63 -3.17 -19.94 -2.56
N GLY A 64 -2.45 -18.95 -2.03
CA GLY A 64 -1.35 -18.28 -2.72
C GLY A 64 -1.76 -17.54 -3.98
N ARG A 65 -2.87 -16.81 -3.96
CA ARG A 65 -3.42 -16.11 -5.13
C ARG A 65 -3.98 -14.74 -4.78
N ASN A 66 -3.81 -13.78 -5.70
CA ASN A 66 -4.28 -12.41 -5.58
C ASN A 66 -4.89 -12.00 -6.92
N PHE A 67 -6.07 -11.38 -6.91
CA PHE A 67 -6.79 -11.06 -8.13
C PHE A 67 -7.32 -9.64 -8.07
N ASN A 68 -6.76 -8.79 -8.91
CA ASN A 68 -7.21 -7.42 -9.12
C ASN A 68 -8.04 -7.35 -10.40
N ILE A 69 -9.32 -7.03 -10.29
CA ILE A 69 -10.19 -6.74 -11.43
C ILE A 69 -10.31 -5.22 -11.52
N ILE A 70 -9.65 -4.62 -12.51
CA ILE A 70 -9.45 -3.18 -12.60
C ILE A 70 -10.31 -2.57 -13.72
N GLN A 71 -11.08 -1.54 -13.36
CA GLN A 71 -11.84 -0.72 -14.28
C GLN A 71 -11.32 0.71 -14.24
N ASP A 72 -10.58 1.12 -15.27
CA ASP A 72 -10.23 2.52 -15.50
C ASP A 72 -11.46 3.30 -16.00
N GLN A 73 -11.55 4.60 -15.72
CA GLN A 73 -12.69 5.44 -16.16
C GLN A 73 -13.01 5.37 -17.66
N LEU A 74 -11.97 5.27 -18.50
CA LEU A 74 -12.09 5.25 -19.97
C LEU A 74 -11.39 4.03 -20.59
N GLY A 75 -11.14 2.97 -19.79
CA GLY A 75 -10.40 1.78 -20.20
C GLY A 75 -11.25 0.52 -20.28
N LYS A 76 -10.59 -0.56 -20.72
CA LYS A 76 -11.16 -1.91 -20.71
C LYS A 76 -11.13 -2.48 -19.29
N LEU A 77 -12.03 -3.41 -19.01
CA LEU A 77 -11.96 -4.20 -17.79
C LEU A 77 -10.74 -5.13 -17.86
N LEU A 78 -9.75 -4.87 -17.00
CA LEU A 78 -8.50 -5.61 -16.94
C LEU A 78 -8.54 -6.59 -15.76
N TYR A 79 -8.16 -7.83 -16.03
CA TYR A 79 -8.03 -8.88 -15.03
C TYR A 79 -6.55 -9.13 -14.78
N ASP A 80 -6.08 -8.86 -13.56
CA ASP A 80 -4.69 -9.07 -13.13
C ASP A 80 -4.63 -10.13 -12.03
N LEU A 81 -4.27 -11.34 -12.44
CA LEU A 81 -4.23 -12.55 -11.63
C LEU A 81 -2.79 -12.90 -11.28
N GLU A 82 -2.48 -12.87 -10.00
CA GLU A 82 -1.14 -13.06 -9.45
C GLU A 82 -1.08 -14.30 -8.56
N TRP A 83 0.02 -15.04 -8.66
CA TRP A 83 0.27 -16.26 -7.89
C TRP A 83 1.47 -16.09 -6.97
N ASN A 84 1.47 -16.83 -5.85
CA ASN A 84 2.55 -16.82 -4.88
C ASN A 84 3.91 -17.30 -5.43
N ASN A 85 3.91 -18.03 -6.54
CA ASN A 85 5.10 -18.46 -7.24
C ASN A 85 5.67 -17.40 -8.18
N GLY A 86 5.06 -16.20 -8.19
CA GLY A 86 5.48 -15.09 -9.04
C GLY A 86 4.79 -15.00 -10.39
N THR A 87 3.97 -15.99 -10.78
CA THR A 87 3.30 -15.93 -12.08
C THR A 87 2.22 -14.87 -12.05
N VAL A 88 2.18 -14.01 -13.07
CA VAL A 88 1.15 -12.98 -13.23
C VAL A 88 0.54 -13.09 -14.61
N PHE A 89 -0.79 -13.04 -14.69
CA PHE A 89 -1.56 -12.96 -15.93
C PHE A 89 -2.37 -11.67 -15.95
N SER A 90 -2.20 -10.88 -17.01
CA SER A 90 -2.99 -9.68 -17.25
C SER A 90 -3.79 -9.85 -18.53
N TYR A 91 -5.12 -9.84 -18.46
CA TYR A 91 -5.98 -10.20 -19.60
C TYR A 91 -7.35 -9.50 -19.61
N THR A 92 -8.08 -9.63 -20.73
CA THR A 92 -9.44 -9.09 -20.93
C THR A 92 -10.44 -10.20 -21.29
N LEU A 93 -11.60 -10.27 -20.62
CA LEU A 93 -12.63 -11.29 -20.91
C LEU A 93 -13.69 -10.83 -21.92
N ASP A 94 -14.18 -9.60 -21.78
CA ASP A 94 -15.37 -9.10 -22.48
C ASP A 94 -15.04 -8.17 -23.65
N ASP A 95 -13.85 -8.30 -24.25
CA ASP A 95 -13.42 -7.48 -25.37
C ASP A 95 -13.43 -8.27 -26.69
N ASP A 96 -13.71 -7.60 -27.81
CA ASP A 96 -13.73 -8.19 -29.15
C ASP A 96 -12.35 -8.77 -29.56
N LYS A 97 -11.32 -8.45 -28.78
CA LYS A 97 -9.95 -8.95 -28.93
C LYS A 97 -9.47 -9.55 -27.61
N GLU A 98 -9.17 -10.84 -27.66
CA GLU A 98 -8.49 -11.55 -26.57
C GLU A 98 -7.08 -10.99 -26.40
N GLU A 99 -6.88 -10.25 -25.31
CA GLU A 99 -5.58 -9.70 -24.93
C GLU A 99 -5.11 -10.41 -23.67
N CYS A 100 -3.91 -10.99 -23.71
CA CYS A 100 -3.22 -11.50 -22.53
C CYS A 100 -1.72 -11.22 -22.61
N SER A 101 -1.15 -10.90 -21.46
CA SER A 101 0.27 -10.94 -21.18
C SER A 101 0.54 -11.74 -19.91
N SER A 102 1.63 -12.49 -19.91
CA SER A 102 2.14 -13.20 -18.74
C SER A 102 3.53 -12.69 -18.35
N SER A 103 3.78 -12.56 -17.06
CA SER A 103 5.08 -12.20 -16.51
C SER A 103 5.41 -13.04 -15.27
N LEU A 104 6.67 -13.01 -14.86
CA LEU A 104 7.16 -13.63 -13.63
C LEU A 104 7.75 -12.54 -12.74
N ILE A 105 7.35 -12.52 -11.47
CA ILE A 105 7.86 -11.63 -10.44
C ILE A 105 8.51 -12.43 -9.31
N ASP A 106 9.69 -12.02 -8.83
CA ASP A 106 10.53 -12.87 -7.96
C ASP A 106 9.92 -13.20 -6.58
N VAL A 107 9.02 -12.36 -6.05
CA VAL A 107 8.52 -12.47 -4.67
C VAL A 107 7.10 -13.02 -4.59
N GLY A 108 6.34 -12.96 -5.68
CA GLY A 108 4.91 -13.31 -5.70
C GLY A 108 4.03 -12.29 -4.98
N ILE A 109 2.87 -12.75 -4.51
CA ILE A 109 1.88 -11.90 -3.82
C ILE A 109 2.38 -11.43 -2.45
N LEU A 110 1.92 -10.27 -1.99
CA LEU A 110 2.27 -9.74 -0.67
C LEU A 110 1.93 -10.72 0.45
N ARG A 111 2.88 -10.89 1.38
CA ARG A 111 2.67 -11.68 2.60
C ARG A 111 1.78 -10.92 3.59
N PRO A 112 1.05 -11.63 4.47
CA PRO A 112 0.24 -11.00 5.51
C PRO A 112 1.00 -9.97 6.37
N ASN A 113 2.28 -10.21 6.63
CA ASN A 113 3.14 -9.39 7.48
C ASN A 113 4.03 -8.43 6.67
N TRP A 114 3.64 -8.03 5.46
CA TRP A 114 4.49 -7.19 4.59
C TRP A 114 4.89 -5.83 5.20
N LEU A 115 4.18 -5.35 6.24
CA LEU A 115 4.52 -4.15 7.00
C LEU A 115 5.58 -4.37 8.10
N ASP A 116 6.08 -5.59 8.31
CA ASP A 116 7.14 -5.85 9.29
C ASP A 116 8.37 -5.00 8.98
N GLY A 117 8.89 -4.29 9.99
CA GLY A 117 10.02 -3.37 9.83
C GLY A 117 9.66 -2.02 9.17
N ALA A 118 8.37 -1.70 9.01
CA ALA A 118 7.94 -0.36 8.62
C ALA A 118 8.21 0.66 9.75
N THR A 119 8.47 1.91 9.35
CA THR A 119 8.66 3.04 10.25
C THR A 119 7.31 3.65 10.60
N TYR A 120 7.01 3.79 11.89
CA TYR A 120 5.82 4.51 12.35
C TYR A 120 6.02 6.03 12.20
N LEU A 121 5.02 6.71 11.64
CA LEU A 121 5.07 8.15 11.39
C LEU A 121 4.09 8.97 12.24
N GLY A 122 3.39 8.32 13.18
CA GLY A 122 2.35 8.95 13.99
C GLY A 122 0.95 8.74 13.41
N GLN A 123 0.01 9.61 13.79
CA GLN A 123 -1.38 9.50 13.36
C GLN A 123 -1.83 10.66 12.47
N GLN A 124 -2.71 10.36 11.51
CA GLN A 124 -3.31 11.34 10.61
C GLN A 124 -4.79 11.02 10.37
N PHE A 125 -5.60 12.05 10.13
CA PHE A 125 -7.01 11.88 9.81
C PHE A 125 -7.20 11.79 8.29
N VAL A 126 -7.70 10.66 7.79
CA VAL A 126 -7.86 10.34 6.36
C VAL A 126 -9.19 9.61 6.15
N ASP A 127 -9.96 10.01 5.14
CA ASP A 127 -11.23 9.38 4.74
C ASP A 127 -12.25 9.17 5.88
N GLY A 128 -12.21 10.04 6.90
CA GLY A 128 -13.07 9.96 8.08
C GLY A 128 -12.50 9.12 9.24
N PHE A 129 -11.29 8.59 9.12
CA PHE A 129 -10.64 7.73 10.11
C PHE A 129 -9.39 8.39 10.70
N GLN A 130 -9.19 8.23 12.01
CA GLN A 130 -7.92 8.52 12.66
C GLN A 130 -6.97 7.33 12.42
N CYS A 131 -6.00 7.48 11.54
CA CYS A 131 -5.14 6.39 11.09
C CYS A 131 -3.76 6.43 11.75
N ASN A 132 -3.22 5.27 12.12
CA ASN A 132 -1.78 5.07 12.28
C ASN A 132 -1.13 5.08 10.89
N VAL A 133 -0.01 5.77 10.75
CA VAL A 133 0.70 5.89 9.47
C VAL A 133 2.03 5.15 9.52
N TRP A 134 2.24 4.30 8.52
CA TRP A 134 3.43 3.48 8.36
C TRP A 134 4.12 3.82 7.06
N GLN A 135 5.45 3.93 7.07
CA GLN A 135 6.25 4.02 5.85
C GLN A 135 7.09 2.76 5.72
N LYS A 136 7.05 2.15 4.53
CA LYS A 136 7.88 0.98 4.23
C LYS A 136 8.78 1.31 3.04
N VAL A 137 10.10 1.17 3.27
CA VAL A 137 11.22 1.35 2.32
C VAL A 137 11.19 2.62 1.46
N ASP A 138 10.67 3.73 2.00
CA ASP A 138 10.48 5.00 1.27
C ASP A 138 9.63 4.89 -0.01
N PHE A 139 8.89 3.79 -0.14
CA PHE A 139 8.13 3.47 -1.35
C PHE A 139 6.63 3.61 -1.14
N ILE A 140 6.13 3.18 0.02
CA ILE A 140 4.70 3.20 0.35
C ILE A 140 4.45 3.81 1.73
N TRP A 141 3.41 4.63 1.80
CA TRP A 141 2.81 5.14 3.03
C TRP A 141 1.46 4.47 3.20
N TYR A 142 1.28 3.75 4.31
CA TYR A 142 0.10 2.95 4.58
C TYR A 142 -0.63 3.49 5.81
N TYR A 143 -1.94 3.69 5.65
CA TYR A 143 -2.84 4.27 6.63
C TYR A 143 -3.77 3.17 7.13
N GLU A 144 -3.65 2.88 8.42
CA GLU A 144 -4.42 1.86 9.13
C GLU A 144 -5.30 2.56 10.16
N ASP A 145 -6.61 2.30 10.19
CA ASP A 145 -7.47 2.84 11.25
C ASP A 145 -6.92 2.46 12.63
N ALA A 146 -6.68 3.47 13.48
CA ALA A 146 -6.07 3.26 14.78
C ALA A 146 -6.93 2.42 15.74
N VAL A 147 -8.25 2.38 15.52
CA VAL A 147 -9.19 1.64 16.36
C VAL A 147 -9.40 0.22 15.82
N THR A 148 -9.88 0.07 14.58
CA THR A 148 -10.28 -1.24 14.05
C THR A 148 -9.14 -1.99 13.37
N LYS A 149 -7.99 -1.34 13.14
CA LYS A 149 -6.84 -1.91 12.45
C LYS A 149 -7.08 -2.25 10.98
N ARG A 150 -8.19 -1.79 10.39
CA ARG A 150 -8.46 -1.98 8.96
C ARG A 150 -7.54 -1.12 8.10
N PRO A 151 -7.19 -1.58 6.88
CA PRO A 151 -6.65 -0.71 5.84
C PRO A 151 -7.64 0.43 5.54
N VAL A 152 -7.12 1.65 5.37
CA VAL A 152 -7.92 2.82 4.99
C VAL A 152 -7.43 3.43 3.68
N HIS A 153 -6.12 3.63 3.56
CA HIS A 153 -5.53 4.32 2.43
C HIS A 153 -4.06 3.91 2.29
N TRP A 154 -3.51 3.96 1.09
CA TRP A 154 -2.07 3.98 0.90
C TRP A 154 -1.64 4.80 -0.30
N VAL A 155 -0.43 5.34 -0.22
CA VAL A 155 0.17 6.21 -1.23
C VAL A 155 1.52 5.65 -1.61
N PHE A 156 1.76 5.56 -2.91
CA PHE A 156 3.07 5.21 -3.45
C PHE A 156 3.93 6.46 -3.63
N TYR A 157 5.26 6.30 -3.64
CA TYR A 157 6.21 7.38 -3.91
C TYR A 157 5.97 8.08 -5.25
N THR A 158 5.30 7.41 -6.20
CA THR A 158 4.89 7.97 -7.50
C THR A 158 3.71 8.93 -7.40
N GLY A 159 3.07 9.05 -6.24
CA GLY A 159 1.86 9.88 -6.03
C GLY A 159 0.55 9.18 -6.37
N ARG A 160 0.57 7.87 -6.73
CA ARG A 160 -0.65 7.07 -6.85
C ARG A 160 -1.24 6.83 -5.46
N SER A 161 -2.50 7.19 -5.27
CA SER A 161 -3.24 6.98 -4.02
C SER A 161 -4.32 5.92 -4.20
N ILE A 162 -4.49 5.06 -3.20
CA ILE A 162 -5.48 3.99 -3.19
C ILE A 162 -6.30 4.08 -1.90
N HIS A 163 -7.60 4.32 -2.06
CA HIS A 163 -8.56 4.47 -0.98
C HIS A 163 -9.38 3.19 -0.84
N VAL A 164 -9.52 2.70 0.39
CA VAL A 164 -10.21 1.44 0.69
C VAL A 164 -11.68 1.70 0.96
N MET A 165 -12.54 1.35 -0.01
CA MET A 165 -13.99 1.58 0.10
C MET A 165 -14.66 0.50 0.96
N THR A 166 -14.36 -0.77 0.70
CA THR A 166 -14.86 -1.91 1.48
C THR A 166 -13.71 -2.79 1.93
N PHE A 167 -13.89 -3.54 3.02
CA PHE A 167 -12.88 -4.49 3.50
C PHE A 167 -13.58 -5.64 4.23
N GLU A 168 -13.74 -6.76 3.52
CA GLU A 168 -14.51 -7.92 3.94
C GLU A 168 -13.58 -9.07 4.31
N VAL A 169 -13.25 -9.17 5.60
CA VAL A 169 -12.36 -10.21 6.12
C VAL A 169 -12.98 -11.60 5.98
N GLY A 170 -12.22 -12.54 5.44
CA GLY A 170 -12.64 -13.93 5.24
C GLY A 170 -13.49 -14.18 4.00
N ALA A 171 -13.75 -13.14 3.18
CA ALA A 171 -14.40 -13.32 1.89
C ALA A 171 -13.51 -14.14 0.94
N VAL A 172 -14.16 -15.01 0.15
CA VAL A 172 -13.50 -15.92 -0.78
C VAL A 172 -14.19 -15.90 -2.13
N LEU A 173 -13.40 -16.04 -3.19
CA LEU A 173 -13.88 -16.16 -4.56
C LEU A 173 -13.89 -17.63 -4.98
N GLU A 174 -14.95 -18.04 -5.68
CA GLU A 174 -15.09 -19.42 -6.21
C GLU A 174 -13.86 -19.83 -7.04
N ASP A 175 -13.37 -21.06 -6.83
CA ASP A 175 -12.14 -21.57 -7.44
C ASP A 175 -12.10 -21.46 -8.98
N ALA A 176 -13.27 -21.60 -9.62
CA ALA A 176 -13.40 -21.49 -11.07
C ALA A 176 -13.01 -20.10 -11.61
N LYS A 177 -13.19 -19.04 -10.81
CA LYS A 177 -12.89 -17.66 -11.23
C LYS A 177 -11.40 -17.32 -11.17
N TRP A 178 -10.58 -18.14 -10.53
CA TRP A 178 -9.12 -17.95 -10.45
C TRP A 178 -8.37 -18.51 -11.65
N GLN A 179 -9.05 -19.02 -12.68
CA GLN A 179 -8.41 -19.59 -13.85
C GLN A 179 -8.14 -18.51 -14.90
N ALA A 180 -6.88 -18.36 -15.28
CA ALA A 180 -6.55 -17.56 -16.47
C ALA A 180 -7.14 -18.22 -17.74
N PRO A 181 -7.58 -17.43 -18.72
CA PRO A 181 -8.11 -17.94 -19.98
C PRO A 181 -7.08 -18.77 -20.77
N VAL A 182 -7.58 -19.69 -21.61
CA VAL A 182 -6.72 -20.59 -22.41
C VAL A 182 -5.77 -19.82 -23.33
N TYR A 183 -6.22 -18.70 -23.92
CA TYR A 183 -5.41 -17.87 -24.80
C TYR A 183 -4.20 -17.20 -24.10
N CYS A 184 -4.15 -17.19 -22.76
CA CYS A 184 -2.96 -16.75 -22.02
C CYS A 184 -1.78 -17.72 -22.12
N PHE A 185 -2.03 -18.98 -22.50
CA PHE A 185 -1.03 -20.02 -22.62
C PHE A 185 -0.57 -20.25 -24.06
N GLU A 186 -1.17 -19.54 -25.02
CA GLU A 186 -0.86 -19.66 -26.44
C GLU A 186 0.34 -18.78 -26.82
N ASN A 187 1.53 -19.40 -26.89
CA ASN A 187 2.76 -18.95 -27.58
C ASN A 187 3.05 -17.43 -27.64
N LYS A 188 2.95 -16.73 -26.50
CA LYS A 188 3.59 -15.42 -26.32
C LYS A 188 4.80 -15.59 -25.42
N LYS A 189 5.95 -15.10 -25.86
CA LYS A 189 7.19 -15.13 -25.07
C LYS A 189 6.89 -14.50 -23.71
N VAL A 190 7.11 -15.25 -22.63
CA VAL A 190 7.19 -14.68 -21.28
C VAL A 190 8.18 -13.53 -21.38
N LYS A 191 7.73 -12.31 -21.10
CA LYS A 191 8.66 -11.21 -20.94
C LYS A 191 9.30 -11.45 -19.59
N ASP A 192 10.46 -12.08 -19.60
CA ASP A 192 11.35 -12.05 -18.45
C ASP A 192 11.61 -10.57 -18.18
N HIS A 193 11.05 -10.06 -17.08
CA HIS A 193 11.52 -8.82 -16.49
C HIS A 193 12.55 -9.24 -15.45
N PRO A 194 13.84 -9.37 -15.82
CA PRO A 194 14.86 -9.25 -14.79
C PRO A 194 14.59 -7.91 -14.12
N ALA A 195 14.57 -7.86 -12.79
CA ALA A 195 14.68 -6.61 -12.07
C ALA A 195 15.82 -5.82 -12.74
N SER A 196 15.48 -4.77 -13.50
CA SER A 196 16.45 -4.16 -14.39
C SER A 196 17.39 -3.32 -13.56
N ASP A 197 18.46 -3.95 -13.09
CA ASP A 197 19.72 -3.27 -12.90
C ASP A 197 20.08 -2.61 -14.24
N ASN A 198 20.32 -1.29 -14.19
CA ASN A 198 20.86 -0.44 -15.24
C ASN A 198 19.86 0.25 -16.19
N ASN A 199 19.18 1.27 -15.68
CA ASN A 199 19.16 2.61 -16.30
C ASN A 199 18.91 3.70 -15.24
N ILE A 200 19.65 3.64 -14.14
CA ILE A 200 19.90 4.80 -13.26
C ILE A 200 21.28 5.36 -13.62
N LEU A 201 21.33 6.03 -14.77
CA LEU A 201 22.29 7.06 -15.13
C LEU A 201 21.41 8.05 -15.90
N ASP A 202 20.99 9.19 -15.37
CA ASP A 202 21.77 10.20 -14.67
C ASP A 202 20.78 11.12 -13.91
N ILE A 203 21.03 11.34 -12.62
CA ILE A 203 20.71 12.49 -11.75
C ILE A 203 20.72 11.95 -10.31
N GLY A 204 21.83 12.19 -9.61
CA GLY A 204 21.90 12.13 -8.15
C GLY A 204 22.42 10.83 -7.56
N SER A 205 23.73 10.78 -7.36
CA SER A 205 24.49 9.70 -6.73
C SER A 205 24.03 9.33 -5.30
N ASN A 206 24.22 8.04 -4.97
CA ASN A 206 24.18 7.41 -3.64
C ASN A 206 22.82 7.09 -3.00
N VAL A 207 22.08 6.10 -3.55
CA VAL A 207 21.36 5.10 -2.73
C VAL A 207 21.39 3.76 -3.46
N THR A 208 22.20 2.81 -3.01
CA THR A 208 21.99 1.39 -3.31
C THR A 208 20.66 0.97 -2.69
N ALA A 209 19.66 0.65 -3.51
CA ALA A 209 18.39 0.15 -3.01
C ALA A 209 18.61 -1.17 -2.24
N PRO A 210 18.22 -1.26 -0.96
CA PRO A 210 18.35 -2.50 -0.20
C PRO A 210 17.41 -3.59 -0.75
N PRO A 211 17.70 -4.88 -0.49
CA PRO A 211 16.90 -6.03 -0.96
C PRO A 211 15.42 -6.04 -0.50
N LEU A 212 15.02 -5.08 0.34
CA LEU A 212 13.65 -4.87 0.79
C LEU A 212 12.79 -4.05 -0.21
N CYS A 213 13.41 -3.36 -1.18
CA CYS A 213 12.68 -2.65 -2.22
C CYS A 213 11.90 -3.60 -3.12
N THR A 214 12.43 -4.80 -3.37
CA THR A 214 11.79 -5.80 -4.24
C THR A 214 10.39 -6.12 -3.74
N GLU A 215 10.20 -6.44 -2.45
CA GLU A 215 8.92 -6.92 -1.88
C GLU A 215 7.70 -6.01 -2.12
N ILE A 216 7.88 -4.71 -2.41
CA ILE A 216 6.78 -3.72 -2.44
C ILE A 216 6.54 -3.17 -3.86
N PHE A 217 7.44 -3.46 -4.82
CA PHE A 217 7.16 -3.25 -6.26
C PHE A 217 5.95 -4.05 -6.76
N PHE A 218 5.48 -5.03 -5.98
CA PHE A 218 4.49 -6.03 -6.38
C PHE A 218 3.05 -5.70 -6.01
N ILE A 219 2.78 -4.50 -5.49
CA ILE A 219 1.38 -4.13 -5.22
C ILE A 219 0.60 -3.98 -6.54
N TYR A 220 1.27 -3.67 -7.66
CA TYR A 220 0.70 -3.72 -9.02
C TYR A 220 1.78 -3.84 -10.11
N PRO A 221 2.14 -5.03 -10.60
CA PRO A 221 3.02 -5.17 -11.77
C PRO A 221 2.38 -4.64 -13.07
N THR A 222 1.04 -4.65 -13.20
CA THR A 222 0.33 -4.15 -14.40
C THR A 222 0.48 -2.65 -14.65
N PHE A 223 0.55 -1.84 -13.59
CA PHE A 223 0.46 -0.38 -13.73
C PHE A 223 1.80 0.35 -13.84
N ILE A 224 2.92 -0.35 -13.67
CA ILE A 224 4.23 0.20 -14.05
C ILE A 224 4.37 0.24 -15.58
N TYR A 225 3.62 -0.59 -16.33
CA TYR A 225 3.74 -0.73 -17.78
C TYR A 225 2.60 -0.11 -18.60
N SER A 226 1.52 0.39 -17.97
CA SER A 226 0.43 1.09 -18.69
C SER A 226 0.77 2.55 -19.07
N GLY A 227 2.05 2.92 -19.04
CA GLY A 227 2.54 4.16 -19.62
C GLY A 227 2.26 4.15 -21.12
N PHE A 228 1.18 4.85 -21.51
CA PHE A 228 0.99 5.51 -22.80
C PHE A 228 2.15 5.29 -23.80
N ILE A 229 2.10 4.20 -24.56
CA ILE A 229 2.81 4.15 -25.84
C ILE A 229 1.93 4.90 -26.84
N GLN A 230 2.05 6.24 -26.85
CA GLN A 230 1.85 6.98 -28.08
C GLN A 230 3.22 7.08 -28.77
N PRO A 231 3.41 6.47 -29.95
CA PRO A 231 4.66 6.59 -30.68
C PRO A 231 4.71 8.00 -31.27
N TRP A 232 5.65 8.81 -30.81
CA TRP A 232 6.08 9.99 -31.57
C TRP A 232 7.27 9.58 -32.45
N SER A 233 7.11 9.91 -33.73
CA SER A 233 8.03 9.85 -34.87
C SER A 233 9.47 10.27 -34.56
#